data_AF-A0A8C9JWQ5-F1
#
_entry.id   AF-A0A8C9JWQ5-F1
#
_cell.length_a   1.000
_cell.length_b   1.000
_cell.length_c   1.000
_cell.angle_alpha   90.00
_cell.angle_beta   90.00
_cell.angle_gamma   90.00
#
_symmetry.space_group_name_H-M   'P 1'
#
loop_
_entity.id
_entity.type
_entity.pdbx_description
1 polymer ?
#
loop_
_entity_poly.entity_id
_entity_poly.type
_entity_poly.pdbx_seq_one_letter_code
_entity_poly.pdbx_strand_id
1 'polypeptide(L)'
;MKGERNHRTSEAEPKPLEEPKHETKKLKNLSEYAQTLQLGWNGLLVLKNSCFPTSMHILEGDQGVITGLLKDHTSGSKLTQLKIAQRLRLDQPKLDEVTRRIKQGSPNGYAVLLATQATPSGPGTEGMPTVEPGLQRRLLRNLVSYLKQKQAAGVISLPVGGSKGRDSTGMLYAFPPCDFSQQYLQSALRTLGKLEEEHMVIVIVRDTA
;
A
#
# COMPACT_ATOMS: atom_id res chain seq x y z
N MET A 1 20.83 -70.59 37.62
CA MET A 1 21.88 -69.54 37.74
C MET A 1 22.11 -69.01 36.33
N LYS A 2 21.64 -67.80 35.98
CA LYS A 2 22.37 -66.51 36.11
C LYS A 2 23.84 -66.67 35.68
N GLY A 3 24.39 -66.02 34.66
CA GLY A 3 23.98 -64.92 33.78
C GLY A 3 25.21 -64.47 32.97
N GLU A 4 25.07 -63.35 32.23
CA GLU A 4 26.13 -62.52 31.61
C GLU A 4 26.76 -63.08 30.31
N ARG A 5 27.06 -62.33 29.24
CA ARG A 5 26.96 -60.92 28.84
C ARG A 5 27.24 -60.88 27.33
N ASN A 6 26.56 -60.00 26.58
CA ASN A 6 27.13 -59.12 25.54
C ASN A 6 26.01 -58.61 24.62
N HIS A 7 25.38 -57.49 25.01
CA HIS A 7 24.69 -56.62 24.06
C HIS A 7 25.62 -55.45 23.76
N ARG A 8 26.04 -55.39 22.49
CA ARG A 8 26.78 -54.30 21.86
C ARG A 8 25.82 -53.14 21.67
N THR A 9 26.00 -52.05 22.41
CA THR A 9 25.31 -50.78 22.18
C THR A 9 25.88 -50.16 20.91
N SER A 10 25.07 -50.10 19.86
CA SER A 10 25.39 -49.30 18.68
C SER A 10 25.10 -47.84 19.01
N GLU A 11 26.15 -47.04 19.06
CA GLU A 11 26.12 -45.59 19.18
C GLU A 11 25.43 -45.02 17.94
N ALA A 12 24.25 -44.43 18.11
CA ALA A 12 23.54 -43.76 17.04
C ALA A 12 24.12 -42.34 16.89
N GLU A 13 24.89 -42.12 15.82
CA GLU A 13 25.29 -40.78 15.41
C GLU A 13 24.05 -39.89 15.18
N PRO A 14 23.99 -38.67 15.74
CA PRO A 14 22.91 -37.74 15.44
C PRO A 14 23.07 -37.20 14.02
N LYS A 15 22.06 -37.47 13.17
CA LYS A 15 21.92 -36.86 11.84
C LYS A 15 21.93 -35.33 11.97
N PRO A 16 22.64 -34.59 11.11
CA PRO A 16 22.53 -33.15 11.07
C PRO A 16 21.08 -32.75 10.79
N LEU A 17 20.52 -31.94 11.67
CA LEU A 17 19.25 -31.25 11.45
C LEU A 17 19.39 -30.43 10.16
N GLU A 18 18.67 -30.83 9.11
CA GLU A 18 18.51 -29.99 7.93
C GLU A 18 17.84 -28.68 8.39
N GLU A 19 18.62 -27.61 8.43
CA GLU A 19 18.09 -26.26 8.45
C GLU A 19 17.13 -26.11 7.27
N PRO A 20 15.93 -25.51 7.45
CA PRO A 20 15.06 -25.24 6.34
C PRO A 20 15.79 -24.27 5.42
N LYS A 21 16.29 -24.79 4.29
CA LYS A 21 16.79 -23.98 3.18
C LYS A 21 15.73 -22.94 2.88
N HIS A 22 16.02 -21.71 3.27
CA HIS A 22 15.25 -20.54 2.90
C HIS A 22 15.46 -20.37 1.40
N GLU A 23 14.68 -21.10 0.58
CA GLU A 23 14.55 -20.79 -0.83
C GLU A 23 14.19 -19.31 -0.89
N THR A 24 15.11 -18.49 -1.38
CA THR A 24 14.81 -17.14 -1.83
C THR A 24 13.73 -17.26 -2.89
N LYS A 25 12.45 -17.25 -2.45
CA LYS A 25 11.29 -17.23 -3.33
C LYS A 25 11.48 -16.02 -4.23
N LYS A 26 11.86 -16.28 -5.48
CA LYS A 26 11.91 -15.26 -6.50
C LYS A 26 10.49 -14.73 -6.64
N LEU A 27 10.27 -13.48 -6.22
CA LEU A 27 8.97 -12.83 -6.28
C LEU A 27 8.51 -12.84 -7.74
N LYS A 28 7.31 -13.37 -7.98
CA LYS A 28 6.81 -13.64 -9.34
C LYS A 28 5.93 -12.52 -9.88
N ASN A 29 5.33 -11.74 -8.99
CA ASN A 29 4.38 -10.69 -9.34
C ASN A 29 4.40 -9.54 -8.32
N LEU A 30 3.71 -8.46 -8.66
CA LEU A 30 3.69 -7.23 -7.86
C LEU A 30 2.95 -7.42 -6.53
N SER A 31 1.94 -8.28 -6.49
CA SER A 31 1.21 -8.62 -5.27
C SER A 31 2.12 -9.33 -4.24
N GLU A 32 2.95 -10.28 -4.69
CA GLU A 32 3.97 -10.93 -3.84
C GLU A 32 5.02 -9.91 -3.38
N TYR A 33 5.48 -9.02 -4.26
CA TYR A 33 6.39 -7.94 -3.87
C TYR A 33 5.75 -7.00 -2.84
N ALA A 34 4.48 -6.62 -3.03
CA ALA A 34 3.78 -5.76 -2.10
C ALA A 34 3.67 -6.40 -0.70
N GLN A 35 3.54 -7.73 -0.61
CA GLN A 35 3.50 -8.44 0.67
C GLN A 35 4.84 -8.43 1.43
N THR A 36 5.97 -8.13 0.77
CA THR A 36 7.25 -7.92 1.48
C THR A 36 7.36 -6.52 2.09
N LEU A 37 6.48 -5.60 1.67
CA LEU A 37 6.40 -4.24 2.17
C LEU A 37 5.43 -4.16 3.36
N GLN A 38 5.61 -3.15 4.20
CA GLN A 38 4.71 -2.87 5.31
C GLN A 38 3.36 -2.38 4.79
N LEU A 39 2.26 -3.03 5.20
CA LEU A 39 0.91 -2.60 4.90
C LEU A 39 0.59 -1.28 5.63
N GLY A 40 0.48 -0.19 4.89
CA GLY A 40 0.11 1.13 5.45
C GLY A 40 -1.40 1.31 5.55
N TRP A 41 -2.16 0.88 4.53
CA TRP A 41 -3.61 1.06 4.47
C TRP A 41 -4.32 -0.05 3.69
N ASN A 42 -5.52 -0.42 4.11
CA ASN A 42 -6.39 -1.36 3.40
C ASN A 42 -7.83 -0.84 3.51
N GLY A 43 -8.56 -0.83 2.40
CA GLY A 43 -9.92 -0.32 2.37
C GLY A 43 -10.46 -0.11 0.96
N LEU A 44 -11.38 0.84 0.81
CA LEU A 44 -12.03 1.18 -0.45
C LEU A 44 -11.63 2.58 -0.93
N LEU A 45 -11.05 2.66 -2.14
CA LEU A 45 -11.04 3.92 -2.88
C LEU A 45 -12.43 4.13 -3.49
N VAL A 46 -12.98 5.33 -3.40
CA VAL A 46 -14.32 5.64 -3.89
C VAL A 46 -14.25 6.75 -4.92
N LEU A 47 -14.86 6.52 -6.09
CA LEU A 47 -15.03 7.54 -7.13
C LEU A 47 -16.45 7.47 -7.67
N LYS A 48 -17.21 8.56 -7.51
CA LYS A 48 -18.65 8.61 -7.83
C LYS A 48 -19.38 7.44 -7.16
N ASN A 49 -20.10 6.63 -7.94
CA ASN A 49 -20.89 5.50 -7.47
C ASN A 49 -20.11 4.17 -7.59
N SER A 50 -18.78 4.21 -7.59
CA SER A 50 -17.91 3.02 -7.66
C SER A 50 -16.92 2.98 -6.51
N CYS A 51 -16.72 1.79 -5.93
CA CYS A 51 -15.63 1.52 -5.01
C CYS A 51 -14.64 0.51 -5.58
N PHE A 52 -13.39 0.68 -5.18
CA PHE A 52 -12.25 -0.10 -5.63
C PHE A 52 -11.50 -0.63 -4.40
N PRO A 53 -11.66 -1.93 -4.07
CA PRO A 53 -10.90 -2.57 -3.00
C PRO A 53 -9.40 -2.44 -3.24
N THR A 54 -8.69 -1.81 -2.31
CA THR A 54 -7.28 -1.40 -2.49
C THR A 54 -6.47 -1.67 -1.24
N SER A 55 -5.31 -2.32 -1.42
CA SER A 55 -4.27 -2.46 -0.40
C SER A 55 -3.12 -1.50 -0.73
N MET A 56 -2.65 -0.73 0.25
CA MET A 56 -1.55 0.22 0.10
C MET A 56 -0.40 -0.17 1.01
N HIS A 57 0.78 -0.39 0.42
CA HIS A 57 1.98 -0.79 1.13
C HIS A 57 3.05 0.30 1.00
N ILE A 58 3.80 0.57 2.06
CA ILE A 58 4.75 1.67 2.12
C ILE A 58 5.95 1.39 1.20
N LEU A 59 6.26 2.35 0.33
CA LEU A 59 7.48 2.38 -0.48
C LEU A 59 8.55 3.25 0.19
N GLU A 60 8.16 4.43 0.68
CA GLU A 60 9.06 5.38 1.35
C GLU A 60 8.27 6.39 2.21
N GLY A 61 9.00 7.17 3.03
CA GLY A 61 8.44 8.18 3.92
C GLY A 61 8.02 7.63 5.28
N ASP A 62 7.22 8.41 6.01
CA ASP A 62 6.89 8.14 7.41
C ASP A 62 5.53 7.47 7.60
N GLN A 63 5.51 6.34 8.31
CA GLN A 63 4.28 5.63 8.67
C GLN A 63 3.37 6.49 9.57
N GLY A 64 3.93 7.39 10.36
CA GLY A 64 3.19 8.34 11.19
C GLY A 64 2.31 9.30 10.37
N VAL A 65 2.69 9.64 9.14
CA VAL A 65 1.87 10.43 8.21
C VAL A 65 0.57 9.70 7.88
N ILE A 66 0.67 8.41 7.59
CA ILE A 66 -0.48 7.56 7.24
C ILE A 66 -1.39 7.37 8.45
N THR A 67 -0.85 7.01 9.62
CA THR A 67 -1.68 6.81 10.84
C THR A 67 -2.27 8.12 11.36
N GLY A 68 -1.59 9.24 11.15
CA GLY A 68 -2.06 10.57 11.54
C GLY A 68 -3.17 11.11 10.64
N LEU A 69 -3.07 10.91 9.31
CA LEU A 69 -3.98 11.50 8.32
C LEU A 69 -5.09 10.55 7.86
N LEU A 70 -4.87 9.22 7.85
CA LEU A 70 -5.87 8.22 7.43
C LEU A 70 -6.65 7.64 8.62
N LYS A 71 -7.04 8.51 9.56
CA LYS A 71 -7.84 8.17 10.74
C LYS A 71 -9.21 8.82 10.68
N ASP A 72 -10.21 8.10 11.13
CA ASP A 72 -11.54 8.62 11.36
C ASP A 72 -11.53 9.45 12.65
N HIS A 73 -11.79 10.74 12.54
CA HIS A 73 -11.70 11.66 13.69
C HIS A 73 -12.88 11.51 14.67
N THR A 74 -13.97 10.86 14.26
CA THR A 74 -15.17 10.69 15.10
C THR A 74 -15.04 9.47 16.00
N SER A 75 -14.53 8.37 15.44
CA SER A 75 -14.38 7.08 16.11
C SER A 75 -12.95 6.80 16.60
N GLY A 76 -11.95 7.57 16.14
CA GLY A 76 -10.54 7.31 16.40
C GLY A 76 -9.98 6.08 15.66
N SER A 77 -10.81 5.41 14.85
CA SER A 77 -10.45 4.20 14.11
C SER A 77 -9.77 4.55 12.77
N LYS A 78 -9.24 3.54 12.06
CA LYS A 78 -8.64 3.75 10.74
C LYS A 78 -9.73 4.05 9.70
N LEU A 79 -9.51 5.03 8.83
CA LEU A 79 -10.42 5.26 7.70
C LEU A 79 -10.47 3.99 6.83
N THR A 80 -11.66 3.50 6.55
CA THR A 80 -11.84 2.32 5.69
C THR A 80 -12.27 2.70 4.27
N GLN A 81 -12.64 3.96 4.04
CA GLN A 81 -13.02 4.50 2.74
C GLN A 81 -12.36 5.84 2.46
N LEU A 82 -11.87 6.02 1.24
CA LEU A 82 -11.20 7.23 0.78
C LEU A 82 -11.85 7.71 -0.52
N LYS A 83 -12.58 8.83 -0.45
CA LYS A 83 -13.36 9.37 -1.56
C LYS A 83 -12.55 10.36 -2.39
N ILE A 84 -12.26 9.99 -3.64
CA ILE A 84 -11.64 10.85 -4.65
C ILE A 84 -12.67 11.92 -5.07
N ALA A 85 -12.43 13.15 -4.63
CA ALA A 85 -13.30 14.29 -4.89
C ALA A 85 -12.73 15.24 -5.95
N GLN A 86 -11.41 15.24 -6.11
CA GLN A 86 -10.70 16.16 -7.00
C GLN A 86 -9.78 15.39 -7.94
N ARG A 87 -9.25 16.08 -8.95
CA ARG A 87 -8.26 15.55 -9.89
C ARG A 87 -7.12 16.54 -10.08
N LEU A 88 -5.89 16.03 -10.12
CA LEU A 88 -4.70 16.79 -10.50
C LEU A 88 -4.32 16.38 -11.91
N ARG A 89 -4.17 17.32 -12.84
CA ARG A 89 -3.68 17.01 -14.19
C ARG A 89 -2.21 16.55 -14.11
N LEU A 90 -1.82 15.60 -14.96
CA LEU A 90 -0.46 15.08 -15.04
C LEU A 90 0.42 15.94 -15.94
N ASP A 91 0.35 17.27 -15.79
CA ASP A 91 1.25 18.21 -16.46
C ASP A 91 2.47 18.51 -15.59
N GLN A 92 3.61 18.76 -16.22
CA GLN A 92 4.90 18.93 -15.53
C GLN A 92 4.85 19.95 -14.39
N PRO A 93 4.26 21.16 -14.55
CA PRO A 93 4.16 22.13 -13.46
C PRO A 93 3.40 21.60 -12.22
N LYS A 94 2.36 20.79 -12.42
CA LYS A 94 1.61 20.18 -11.31
C LYS A 94 2.40 19.07 -10.64
N LEU A 95 3.14 18.28 -11.40
CA LEU A 95 4.01 17.23 -10.87
C LEU A 95 5.17 17.82 -10.07
N ASP A 96 5.80 18.88 -10.58
CA ASP A 96 6.87 19.60 -9.91
C ASP A 96 6.40 20.16 -8.55
N GLU A 97 5.18 20.69 -8.49
CA GLU A 97 4.57 21.17 -7.25
C GLU A 97 4.37 20.04 -6.22
N VAL A 98 4.00 18.83 -6.66
CA VAL A 98 3.89 17.67 -5.78
C VAL A 98 5.27 17.22 -5.30
N THR A 99 6.25 17.11 -6.20
CA THR A 99 7.65 16.81 -5.84
C THR A 99 8.20 17.85 -4.86
N ARG A 100 7.88 19.13 -5.08
CA ARG A 100 8.28 20.23 -4.21
C ARG A 100 7.70 20.03 -2.82
N ARG A 101 6.41 19.73 -2.69
CA ARG A 101 5.79 19.44 -1.37
C ARG A 101 6.45 18.26 -0.66
N ILE A 102 6.77 17.18 -1.39
CA ILE A 102 7.49 16.02 -0.83
C ILE A 102 8.87 16.45 -0.31
N LYS A 103 9.64 17.19 -1.10
CA LYS A 103 11.03 17.59 -0.77
C LYS A 103 11.13 18.70 0.27
N GLN A 104 10.18 19.62 0.30
CA GLN A 104 10.17 20.77 1.20
C GLN A 104 9.51 20.47 2.53
N GLY A 105 8.71 19.40 2.62
CA GLY A 105 8.20 18.92 3.88
C GLY A 105 9.32 18.43 4.80
N SER A 106 9.03 18.35 6.10
CA SER A 106 9.91 17.64 7.04
C SER A 106 10.11 16.19 6.58
N PRO A 107 11.20 15.50 6.99
CA PRO A 107 11.39 14.07 6.70
C PRO A 107 10.18 13.20 7.08
N ASN A 108 9.40 13.65 8.07
CA ASN A 108 8.16 13.01 8.56
C ASN A 108 6.89 13.67 8.02
N GLY A 109 7.00 14.37 6.88
CA GLY A 109 5.95 15.17 6.25
C GLY A 109 5.24 14.47 5.10
N TYR A 110 5.75 13.34 4.63
CA TYR A 110 5.15 12.61 3.51
C TYR A 110 5.26 11.09 3.66
N ALA A 111 4.43 10.38 2.90
CA ALA A 111 4.53 8.94 2.70
C ALA A 111 4.16 8.60 1.25
N VAL A 112 4.89 7.66 0.65
CA VAL A 112 4.58 7.10 -0.67
C VAL A 112 4.25 5.63 -0.53
N LEU A 113 3.12 5.21 -1.12
CA LEU A 113 2.62 3.86 -1.03
C LEU A 113 2.36 3.26 -2.42
N LEU A 114 2.64 1.97 -2.55
CA LEU A 114 2.20 1.12 -3.64
C LEU A 114 0.77 0.65 -3.36
N ALA A 115 -0.17 1.05 -4.22
CA ALA A 115 -1.54 0.57 -4.19
C ALA A 115 -1.76 -0.57 -5.19
N THR A 116 -2.24 -1.71 -4.69
CA THR A 116 -2.62 -2.89 -5.47
C THR A 116 -4.07 -3.29 -5.19
N GLN A 117 -4.63 -4.12 -6.06
CA GLN A 117 -5.98 -4.68 -5.87
C GLN A 117 -6.03 -5.45 -4.55
N ALA A 118 -6.93 -5.05 -3.63
CA ALA A 118 -7.17 -5.85 -2.44
C ALA A 118 -7.86 -7.17 -2.84
N THR A 119 -7.30 -8.28 -2.37
CA THR A 119 -7.89 -9.62 -2.50
C THR A 119 -8.69 -9.96 -1.23
N PRO A 120 -9.83 -10.67 -1.32
CA PRO A 120 -10.67 -10.98 -0.15
C PRO A 120 -9.99 -11.79 0.95
N SER A 121 -8.94 -12.54 0.61
CA SER A 121 -8.15 -13.38 1.52
C SER A 121 -6.76 -12.79 1.83
N GLY A 122 -6.53 -11.51 1.49
CA GLY A 122 -5.23 -10.85 1.69
C GLY A 122 -5.03 -10.30 3.10
N PRO A 123 -3.79 -9.90 3.46
CA PRO A 123 -3.52 -9.24 4.74
C PRO A 123 -4.34 -7.95 4.88
N GLY A 124 -4.97 -7.76 6.05
CA GLY A 124 -5.74 -6.56 6.37
C GLY A 124 -7.18 -6.53 5.84
N THR A 125 -7.73 -7.66 5.39
CA THR A 125 -9.16 -7.78 5.03
C THR A 125 -10.10 -7.96 6.21
N GLU A 126 -9.56 -8.24 7.40
CA GLU A 126 -10.29 -8.23 8.68
C GLU A 126 -10.96 -6.85 8.86
N GLY A 127 -12.29 -6.79 8.68
CA GLY A 127 -13.04 -5.54 8.80
C GLY A 127 -13.14 -4.69 7.52
N MET A 128 -12.93 -5.28 6.33
CA MET A 128 -13.26 -4.61 5.08
C MET A 128 -14.73 -4.16 5.11
N PRO A 129 -15.02 -2.85 4.95
CA PRO A 129 -16.36 -2.33 5.15
C PRO A 129 -17.32 -2.97 4.15
N THR A 130 -18.54 -3.25 4.63
CA THR A 130 -19.65 -3.57 3.74
C THR A 130 -19.82 -2.41 2.77
N VAL A 131 -19.94 -2.74 1.48
CA VAL A 131 -20.09 -1.73 0.44
C VAL A 131 -21.39 -0.99 0.70
N GLU A 132 -21.32 0.33 0.86
CA GLU A 132 -22.51 1.14 1.15
C GLU A 132 -23.58 0.95 0.05
N PRO A 133 -24.88 0.98 0.41
CA PRO A 133 -25.97 0.91 -0.56
C PRO A 133 -25.80 1.95 -1.68
N GLY A 134 -25.82 1.50 -2.93
CA GLY A 134 -25.66 2.36 -4.11
C GLY A 134 -24.23 2.46 -4.67
N LEU A 135 -23.23 1.90 -3.98
CA LEU A 135 -21.86 1.87 -4.46
C LEU A 135 -21.56 0.56 -5.20
N GLN A 136 -21.05 0.65 -6.43
CA GLN A 136 -20.71 -0.52 -7.23
C GLN A 136 -19.26 -0.93 -7.00
N ARG A 137 -19.04 -2.16 -6.53
CA ARG A 137 -17.69 -2.72 -6.42
C ARG A 137 -17.10 -2.98 -7.80
N ARG A 138 -15.93 -2.40 -8.06
CA ARG A 138 -15.19 -2.50 -9.32
C ARG A 138 -13.73 -2.85 -9.01
N LEU A 139 -13.05 -3.42 -10.00
CA LEU A 139 -11.62 -3.73 -9.89
C LEU A 139 -10.78 -2.46 -10.03
N LEU A 140 -9.65 -2.38 -9.33
CA LEU A 140 -8.73 -1.25 -9.32
C LEU A 140 -8.32 -0.83 -10.73
N ARG A 141 -8.14 -1.80 -11.65
CA ARG A 141 -7.86 -1.56 -13.08
C ARG A 141 -8.82 -0.59 -13.76
N ASN A 142 -10.08 -0.55 -13.33
CA ASN A 142 -11.08 0.37 -13.88
C ASN A 142 -10.82 1.81 -13.43
N LEU A 143 -10.38 2.01 -12.18
CA LEU A 143 -9.94 3.31 -11.67
C LEU A 143 -8.63 3.75 -12.34
N VAL A 144 -7.66 2.83 -12.46
CA VAL A 144 -6.39 3.08 -13.17
C VAL A 144 -6.65 3.54 -14.60
N SER A 145 -7.45 2.78 -15.36
CA SER A 145 -7.80 3.10 -16.75
C SER A 145 -8.51 4.46 -16.85
N TYR A 146 -9.45 4.73 -15.94
CA TYR A 146 -10.15 6.01 -15.90
C TYR A 146 -9.20 7.19 -15.69
N LEU A 147 -8.29 7.09 -14.71
CA LEU A 147 -7.33 8.16 -14.39
C LEU A 147 -6.30 8.35 -15.50
N LYS A 148 -5.82 7.25 -16.11
CA LYS A 148 -4.97 7.30 -17.32
C LYS A 148 -5.67 8.05 -18.46
N GLN A 149 -6.91 7.68 -18.78
CA GLN A 149 -7.68 8.32 -19.85
C GLN A 149 -7.93 9.80 -19.56
N LYS A 150 -8.14 10.17 -18.29
CA LYS A 150 -8.30 11.58 -17.88
C LYS A 150 -6.97 12.32 -17.77
N GLN A 151 -5.83 11.65 -17.98
CA GLN A 151 -4.48 12.20 -17.76
C GLN A 151 -4.38 12.95 -16.43
N ALA A 152 -4.87 12.31 -15.37
CA ALA A 152 -4.98 12.92 -14.06
C ALA A 152 -4.70 11.93 -12.93
N ALA A 153 -4.23 12.44 -11.80
CA ALA A 153 -4.23 11.75 -10.51
C ALA A 153 -5.53 12.05 -9.76
N GLY A 154 -6.01 11.08 -8.97
CA GLY A 154 -7.07 11.32 -8.00
C GLY A 154 -6.56 12.15 -6.83
N VAL A 155 -7.39 13.04 -6.30
CA VAL A 155 -7.01 13.92 -5.18
C VAL A 155 -8.05 13.83 -4.06
N ILE A 156 -7.55 13.70 -2.83
CA ILE A 156 -8.32 13.67 -1.59
C ILE A 156 -7.69 14.65 -0.60
N SER A 157 -8.51 15.57 -0.09
CA SER A 157 -8.12 16.43 1.03
C SER A 157 -8.34 15.69 2.35
N LEU A 158 -7.34 15.71 3.21
CA LEU A 158 -7.33 15.06 4.52
C LEU A 158 -7.34 16.14 5.62
N PRO A 159 -8.12 15.96 6.70
CA PRO A 159 -8.95 14.80 6.98
C PRO A 159 -10.25 14.75 6.16
N VAL A 160 -10.69 13.53 5.81
CA VAL A 160 -11.91 13.30 5.02
C VAL A 160 -13.13 13.83 5.81
N GLY A 161 -13.91 14.72 5.21
CA GLY A 161 -15.11 15.30 5.84
C GLY A 161 -14.90 16.66 6.51
N GLY A 162 -13.68 17.21 6.50
CA GLY A 162 -13.41 18.59 6.89
C GLY A 162 -13.57 18.86 8.39
N SER A 163 -12.59 18.45 9.20
CA SER A 163 -12.49 18.90 10.59
C SER A 163 -11.67 20.20 10.67
N LYS A 164 -12.06 21.13 11.56
CA LYS A 164 -11.41 22.43 11.78
C LYS A 164 -10.23 22.36 12.77
N GLY A 165 -9.54 21.22 12.87
CA GLY A 165 -8.32 21.09 13.66
C GLY A 165 -7.11 21.39 12.78
N ARG A 166 -6.37 22.46 13.10
CA ARG A 166 -5.35 23.05 12.22
C ARG A 166 -4.05 22.24 12.11
N ASP A 167 -3.91 21.17 12.90
CA ASP A 167 -2.57 20.62 13.19
C ASP A 167 -2.24 19.32 12.44
N SER A 168 -3.13 18.83 11.58
CA SER A 168 -2.88 17.60 10.81
C SER A 168 -3.73 17.52 9.54
N THR A 169 -3.62 18.55 8.68
CA THR A 169 -4.18 18.50 7.32
C THR A 169 -3.15 17.98 6.32
N GLY A 170 -3.64 17.53 5.18
CA GLY A 170 -2.78 17.10 4.10
C GLY A 170 -3.54 16.73 2.85
N MET A 171 -2.78 16.31 1.84
CA MET A 171 -3.30 15.93 0.54
C MET A 171 -2.83 14.52 0.20
N LEU A 172 -3.76 13.71 -0.29
CA LEU A 172 -3.47 12.42 -0.89
C LEU A 172 -3.67 12.51 -2.40
N TYR A 173 -2.64 12.09 -3.14
CA TYR A 173 -2.60 12.02 -4.59
C TYR A 173 -2.51 10.56 -5.03
N ALA A 174 -3.49 10.10 -5.80
CA ALA A 174 -3.57 8.75 -6.32
C ALA A 174 -3.17 8.74 -7.81
N PHE A 175 -1.90 8.47 -8.08
CA PHE A 175 -1.34 8.48 -9.43
C PHE A 175 -1.58 7.14 -10.13
N PRO A 176 -2.18 7.14 -11.34
CA PRO A 176 -2.08 5.97 -12.20
C PRO A 176 -0.63 5.76 -12.67
N PRO A 177 -0.28 4.61 -13.27
CA PRO A 177 1.04 4.38 -13.85
C PRO A 177 1.36 5.45 -14.90
N CYS A 178 2.38 6.27 -14.60
CA CYS A 178 2.91 7.37 -15.41
C CYS A 178 4.40 7.59 -15.08
N ASP A 179 5.09 8.47 -15.81
CA ASP A 179 6.52 8.72 -15.59
C ASP A 179 6.82 9.20 -14.16
N PHE A 180 5.93 10.02 -13.58
CA PHE A 180 6.03 10.44 -12.20
C PHE A 180 5.86 9.31 -11.19
N SER A 181 4.98 8.34 -11.42
CA SER A 181 4.79 7.25 -10.46
C SER A 181 5.93 6.22 -10.55
N GLN A 182 6.50 6.03 -11.74
CA GLN A 182 7.53 5.01 -12.00
C GLN A 182 8.83 5.24 -11.21
N GLN A 183 9.19 6.48 -10.91
CA GLN A 183 10.37 6.81 -10.09
C GLN A 183 10.33 6.20 -8.68
N TYR A 184 9.14 5.96 -8.12
CA TYR A 184 8.99 5.31 -6.80
C TYR A 184 8.97 3.78 -6.87
N LEU A 185 8.89 3.20 -8.07
CA LEU A 185 8.75 1.76 -8.29
C LEU A 185 10.04 1.09 -8.79
N GLN A 186 11.19 1.80 -8.72
CA GLN A 186 12.46 1.30 -9.23
C GLN A 186 12.91 0.00 -8.54
N SER A 187 12.69 -0.12 -7.23
CA SER A 187 12.99 -1.36 -6.48
C SER A 187 12.11 -2.53 -6.93
N ALA A 188 10.81 -2.28 -7.17
CA ALA A 188 9.89 -3.29 -7.69
C ALA A 188 10.27 -3.71 -9.12
N LEU A 189 10.57 -2.75 -9.99
CA LEU A 189 11.04 -2.98 -11.36
C LEU A 189 12.35 -3.76 -11.40
N ARG A 190 13.32 -3.45 -10.53
CA ARG A 190 14.58 -4.19 -10.42
C ARG A 190 14.35 -5.65 -10.02
N THR A 191 13.38 -5.88 -9.13
CA THR A 191 13.06 -7.22 -8.60
C THR A 191 12.28 -8.07 -9.61
N LEU A 192 11.26 -7.48 -10.24
CA LEU A 192 10.28 -8.19 -11.07
C LEU A 192 10.55 -8.08 -12.57
N GLY A 193 11.40 -7.13 -13.00
CA GLY A 193 11.67 -6.79 -14.39
C GLY A 193 10.55 -5.98 -15.06
N LYS A 194 9.29 -6.41 -14.89
CA LYS A 194 8.09 -5.73 -15.42
C LYS A 194 6.95 -5.72 -14.40
N LEU A 195 6.14 -4.67 -14.44
CA LEU A 195 4.94 -4.53 -13.61
C LEU A 195 3.70 -4.76 -14.46
N GLU A 196 3.32 -6.03 -14.63
CA GLU A 196 2.12 -6.40 -15.41
C GLU A 196 0.82 -6.21 -14.63
N GLU A 197 0.90 -6.26 -13.30
CA GLU A 197 -0.27 -6.07 -12.45
C GLU A 197 -0.66 -4.60 -12.36
N GLU A 198 -1.98 -4.40 -12.27
CA GLU A 198 -2.59 -3.09 -12.17
C GLU A 198 -2.31 -2.48 -10.80
N HIS A 199 -1.64 -1.34 -10.81
CA HIS A 199 -1.15 -0.67 -9.63
C HIS A 199 -1.30 0.84 -9.72
N MET A 200 -1.17 1.49 -8.58
CA MET A 200 -1.12 2.94 -8.45
C MET A 200 -0.03 3.33 -7.46
N VAL A 201 0.44 4.57 -7.56
CA VAL A 201 1.28 5.17 -6.52
C VAL A 201 0.47 6.21 -5.78
N ILE A 202 0.43 6.08 -4.46
CA ILE A 202 -0.26 7.00 -3.57
C ILE A 202 0.79 7.87 -2.90
N VAL A 203 0.68 9.18 -3.05
CA VAL A 203 1.53 10.14 -2.34
C VAL A 203 0.66 10.86 -1.33
N ILE A 204 1.04 10.81 -0.06
CA ILE A 204 0.40 11.56 1.02
C ILE A 204 1.38 12.61 1.49
N VAL A 205 0.98 13.87 1.51
CA VAL A 205 1.79 14.98 2.03
C VAL A 205 1.00 15.71 3.09
N ARG A 206 1.61 15.93 4.26
CA ARG A 206 1.09 16.85 5.28
C ARG A 206 1.29 18.28 4.80
N ASP A 207 0.33 19.14 5.10
CA ASP A 207 0.55 20.57 4.96
C ASP A 207 1.59 21.00 6.00
N THR A 208 2.57 21.79 5.57
CA THR A 208 3.48 22.47 6.48
C THR A 208 2.71 23.63 7.11
N ALA A 209 2.60 23.61 8.45
CA ALA A 209 2.07 24.73 9.23
C ALA A 209 2.95 25.99 9.09
#